data_AF-A0A7G6X223-F1
#
_entry.id   AF-A0A7G6X223-F1
#
_cell.length_a   1.000
_cell.length_b   1.000
_cell.length_c   1.000
_cell.angle_alpha   90.00
_cell.angle_beta   90.00
_cell.angle_gamma   90.00
#
_symmetry.space_group_name_H-M   'P 1'
#
loop_
_entity.id
_entity.type
_entity.pdbx_description
1 polymer ?
#
loop_
_entity_poly.entity_id
_entity_poly.type
_entity_poly.pdbx_seq_one_letter_code
_entity_poly.pdbx_strand_id
1 'polypeptide(L)'
;MTSTCSAGWPPSATTAALRGGARALARPRRSWQFEHNYPGLHDQNSSVPRELYRLPMKDLTLATSVTAVAWQDGELSVKGTAEIRHLETKTSSSLRIALVIAGAETPLAVRRYDATDTHGDPALVGFEVRLDKALLAKLKGTAAPAHFVVRMRSGRLRRHGKLRGQRPGSPGWPPGAWISDSSWIQPGPGADGAFVLRRMVDPSRLTSVEQTADALVLHGRVPADLTDPKLRVTRPLAGQDQILPLTLSGDGRDFSVRIPIRPIIEDTNPDDPFTQRTTWAFRLIGADGDERLLLWTAPEHAASHAEQDRLVTLTRSTGGYVNLQESPFRLNAHQAKAVAGSNGQELRITGVVTDGEEAYSFCWRRYLDDNDDHEDIECRRTVADGAWTASIGLTELIPADVTVSSTDPLASLADWILFAVAADGSSHAVQCEAFLSSRLPLELEQDGHIAALRPHAGTLHVEVR
;
A
#
# COMPACT_ATOMS: atom_id res chain seq x y z
N MET A 1 -32.71 33.21 19.73
CA MET A 1 -32.99 31.76 19.77
C MET A 1 -31.69 31.03 19.52
N THR A 2 -31.04 30.68 20.61
CA THR A 2 -29.79 29.93 20.70
C THR A 2 -30.06 28.46 20.42
N SER A 3 -29.38 27.89 19.43
CA SER A 3 -29.31 26.43 19.21
C SER A 3 -27.85 26.05 19.02
N THR A 4 -27.20 25.78 20.14
CA THR A 4 -25.92 25.08 20.23
C THR A 4 -26.12 23.62 19.81
N CYS A 5 -25.60 23.26 18.63
CA CYS A 5 -25.40 21.86 18.26
C CYS A 5 -23.93 21.51 18.51
N SER A 6 -23.67 20.89 19.67
CA SER A 6 -22.41 20.22 19.97
C SER A 6 -22.30 18.97 19.10
N ALA A 7 -21.55 19.05 18.00
CA ALA A 7 -21.10 17.87 17.28
C ALA A 7 -19.86 17.34 18.01
N GLY A 8 -20.08 16.41 18.94
CA GLY A 8 -19.00 15.63 19.52
C GLY A 8 -18.28 14.88 18.41
N TRP A 9 -16.96 15.03 18.39
CA TRP A 9 -16.06 14.16 17.64
C TRP A 9 -16.39 12.71 18.02
N PRO A 10 -16.49 11.77 17.06
CA PRO A 10 -16.47 10.37 17.45
C PRO A 10 -15.14 10.15 18.19
N PRO A 11 -15.14 9.67 19.44
CA PRO A 11 -13.90 9.24 20.04
C PRO A 11 -13.28 8.23 19.08
N SER A 12 -12.03 8.47 18.73
CA SER A 12 -11.10 7.46 18.26
C SER A 12 -11.08 6.35 19.32
N ALA A 13 -12.07 5.47 19.26
CA ALA A 13 -12.01 4.19 19.92
C ALA A 13 -11.00 3.38 19.13
N THR A 14 -9.71 3.68 19.35
CA THR A 14 -8.73 2.63 19.58
C THR A 14 -9.37 1.70 20.57
N THR A 15 -10.07 0.69 20.05
CA THR A 15 -10.33 -0.51 20.82
C THR A 15 -8.94 -1.03 21.10
N ALA A 16 -8.41 -0.69 22.27
CA ALA A 16 -7.25 -1.29 22.90
C ALA A 16 -7.58 -2.75 23.22
N ALA A 17 -7.95 -3.52 22.18
CA ALA A 17 -7.73 -4.94 22.18
C ALA A 17 -6.24 -5.07 21.87
N LEU A 18 -5.45 -5.34 22.92
CA LEU A 18 -4.02 -5.65 22.86
C LEU A 18 -3.68 -6.32 21.52
N ARG A 19 -2.99 -5.62 20.61
CA ARG A 19 -2.55 -6.21 19.35
C ARG A 19 -1.61 -7.38 19.71
N GLY A 20 -1.98 -8.59 19.30
CA GLY A 20 -1.29 -9.84 19.65
C GLY A 20 -1.85 -10.59 20.87
N GLY A 21 -2.35 -9.90 21.89
CA GLY A 21 -2.81 -10.52 23.15
C GLY A 21 -1.72 -11.32 23.88
N ALA A 22 -2.08 -12.09 24.91
CA ALA A 22 -1.12 -12.95 25.62
C ALA A 22 -0.74 -14.19 24.77
N ARG A 23 0.54 -14.57 24.78
CA ARG A 23 1.00 -15.83 24.17
C ARG A 23 0.34 -17.03 24.83
N ALA A 24 0.18 -18.12 24.08
CA ALA A 24 -0.44 -19.33 24.54
C ALA A 24 0.59 -20.36 25.03
N LEU A 25 0.30 -20.99 26.17
CA LEU A 25 1.07 -22.10 26.70
C LEU A 25 0.30 -23.42 26.50
N ALA A 26 1.01 -24.46 26.08
CA ALA A 26 0.44 -25.80 26.00
C ALA A 26 0.32 -26.40 27.41
N ARG A 27 -0.82 -27.05 27.71
CA ARG A 27 -0.99 -27.74 28.99
C ARG A 27 -0.04 -28.96 29.12
N PRO A 28 0.69 -29.12 30.24
CA PRO A 28 1.67 -30.21 30.42
C PRO A 28 1.12 -31.63 30.23
N ARG A 29 -0.17 -31.87 30.54
CA ARG A 29 -0.83 -33.19 30.42
C ARG A 29 -1.81 -33.29 29.25
N ARG A 30 -2.06 -32.19 28.55
CA ARG A 30 -3.03 -32.10 27.44
C ARG A 30 -2.47 -31.16 26.39
N SER A 31 -1.43 -31.57 25.68
CA SER A 31 -0.68 -30.75 24.72
C SER A 31 -1.51 -30.17 23.56
N TRP A 32 -2.76 -30.61 23.40
CA TRP A 32 -3.74 -30.09 22.42
C TRP A 32 -4.65 -28.98 22.99
N GLN A 33 -4.49 -28.64 24.27
CA GLN A 33 -5.21 -27.60 24.98
C GLN A 33 -4.22 -26.49 25.32
N PHE A 34 -4.65 -25.27 25.07
CA PHE A 34 -3.83 -24.08 25.21
C PHE A 34 -4.46 -23.15 26.26
N GLU A 35 -3.61 -22.45 27.00
CA GLU A 35 -3.99 -21.44 28.00
C GLU A 35 -3.32 -20.11 27.65
N HIS A 36 -4.00 -18.99 27.84
CA HIS A 36 -3.39 -17.67 27.77
C HIS A 36 -2.38 -17.49 28.91
N ASN A 37 -1.17 -17.03 28.58
CA ASN A 37 -0.13 -16.69 29.55
C ASN A 37 -0.41 -15.32 30.21
N TYR A 38 -1.52 -15.22 30.94
CA TYR A 38 -1.83 -14.06 31.76
C TYR A 38 -1.27 -14.23 33.18
N PRO A 39 -1.00 -13.11 33.89
CA PRO A 39 -0.64 -13.14 35.30
C PRO A 39 -1.64 -13.98 36.13
N GLY A 40 -1.12 -14.75 37.09
CA GLY A 40 -1.92 -15.63 37.95
C GLY A 40 -2.20 -17.04 37.41
N LEU A 41 -1.87 -17.37 36.15
CA LEU A 41 -2.09 -18.72 35.59
C LEU A 41 -1.36 -19.83 36.38
N HIS A 42 -0.17 -19.52 36.88
CA HIS A 42 0.68 -20.46 37.63
C HIS A 42 0.71 -20.19 39.14
N ASP A 43 -0.07 -19.21 39.60
CA ASP A 43 -0.18 -18.93 41.03
C ASP A 43 -1.09 -19.98 41.69
N GLN A 44 -0.55 -20.68 42.69
CA GLN A 44 -1.27 -21.72 43.42
C GLN A 44 -2.41 -21.13 44.27
N ASN A 45 -2.36 -19.83 44.57
CA ASN A 45 -3.37 -19.12 45.36
C ASN A 45 -4.28 -18.21 44.53
N SER A 46 -4.29 -18.35 43.20
CA SER A 46 -5.17 -17.55 42.34
C SER A 46 -6.64 -17.84 42.61
N SER A 47 -7.43 -16.79 42.85
CA SER A 47 -8.89 -16.86 42.95
C SER A 47 -9.58 -17.02 41.59
N VAL A 48 -8.82 -16.94 40.49
CA VAL A 48 -9.33 -16.95 39.12
C VAL A 48 -9.42 -18.40 38.60
N PRO A 49 -10.61 -18.90 38.22
CA PRO A 49 -10.76 -20.25 37.68
C PRO A 49 -9.92 -20.48 36.43
N ARG A 50 -9.26 -21.63 36.36
CA ARG A 50 -8.33 -21.98 35.28
C ARG A 50 -9.03 -22.09 33.91
N GLU A 51 -10.34 -22.35 33.89
CA GLU A 51 -11.18 -22.34 32.70
C GLU A 51 -11.21 -20.97 32.00
N LEU A 52 -11.07 -19.86 32.74
CA LEU A 52 -11.05 -18.52 32.16
C LEU A 52 -9.77 -18.22 31.37
N TYR A 53 -8.68 -18.93 31.67
CA TYR A 53 -7.44 -18.84 30.91
C TYR A 53 -7.45 -19.72 29.65
N ARG A 54 -8.47 -20.57 29.46
CA ARG A 54 -8.51 -21.51 28.34
C ARG A 54 -8.61 -20.76 27.02
N LEU A 55 -7.64 -20.98 26.13
CA LEU A 55 -7.67 -20.45 24.77
C LEU A 55 -8.42 -21.41 23.84
N PRO A 56 -9.52 -20.98 23.19
CA PRO A 56 -10.22 -21.78 22.21
C PRO A 56 -9.36 -22.07 20.96
N MET A 57 -9.45 -23.30 20.45
CA MET A 57 -8.72 -23.71 19.24
C MET A 57 -9.06 -22.90 17.98
N LYS A 58 -10.26 -22.29 17.97
CA LYS A 58 -10.73 -21.41 16.89
C LYS A 58 -9.98 -20.07 16.83
N ASP A 59 -9.38 -19.65 17.95
CA ASP A 59 -8.65 -18.38 18.05
C ASP A 59 -7.17 -18.57 17.68
N LEU A 60 -6.69 -19.82 17.64
CA LEU A 60 -5.39 -20.23 17.09
C LEU A 60 -5.44 -20.28 15.55
N THR A 61 -5.71 -19.15 14.90
CA THR A 61 -5.82 -19.03 13.44
C THR A 61 -4.47 -18.78 12.80
N LEU A 62 -4.30 -19.20 11.54
CA LEU A 62 -3.19 -18.75 10.70
C LEU A 62 -3.34 -17.25 10.44
N ALA A 63 -2.36 -16.45 10.84
CA ALA A 63 -2.21 -15.07 10.44
C ALA A 63 -1.14 -15.01 9.35
N THR A 64 -1.47 -14.34 8.24
CA THR A 64 -0.51 -14.04 7.18
C THR A 64 -0.58 -12.58 6.82
N SER A 65 0.54 -12.01 6.40
CA SER A 65 0.57 -10.71 5.74
C SER A 65 1.50 -10.72 4.53
N VAL A 66 1.20 -9.91 3.53
CA VAL A 66 2.16 -9.58 2.46
C VAL A 66 2.75 -8.22 2.83
N THR A 67 4.08 -8.15 2.88
CA THR A 67 4.81 -6.96 3.34
C THR A 67 5.58 -6.28 2.22
N ALA A 68 6.02 -7.01 1.20
CA ALA A 68 6.62 -6.41 0.00
C ALA A 68 6.38 -7.26 -1.24
N VAL A 69 6.24 -6.60 -2.39
CA VAL A 69 6.11 -7.22 -3.71
C VAL A 69 7.01 -6.46 -4.68
N ALA A 70 7.97 -7.15 -5.30
CA ALA A 70 8.92 -6.53 -6.20
C ALA A 70 9.28 -7.45 -7.37
N TRP A 71 9.56 -6.86 -8.53
CA TRP A 71 10.20 -7.57 -9.64
C TRP A 71 11.71 -7.37 -9.57
N GLN A 72 12.47 -8.46 -9.60
CA GLN A 72 13.94 -8.45 -9.55
C GLN A 72 14.45 -9.43 -10.61
N ASP A 73 15.27 -8.96 -11.54
CA ASP A 73 15.86 -9.78 -12.61
C ASP A 73 14.80 -10.59 -13.41
N GLY A 74 13.59 -10.05 -13.52
CA GLY A 74 12.46 -10.70 -14.21
C GLY A 74 11.74 -11.78 -13.40
N GLU A 75 12.11 -12.00 -12.14
CA GLU A 75 11.38 -12.81 -11.16
C GLU A 75 10.48 -11.94 -10.29
N LEU A 76 9.35 -12.49 -9.87
CA LEU A 76 8.48 -11.87 -8.88
C LEU A 76 8.89 -12.33 -7.48
N SER A 77 9.36 -11.42 -6.63
CA SER A 77 9.60 -11.65 -5.21
C SER A 77 8.38 -11.22 -4.40
N VAL A 78 7.88 -12.12 -3.55
CA VAL A 78 6.80 -11.85 -2.60
C VAL A 78 7.31 -12.14 -1.19
N LYS A 79 7.35 -11.10 -0.36
CA LYS A 79 7.72 -11.17 1.05
C LYS A 79 6.51 -11.00 1.95
N GLY A 80 6.54 -11.64 3.12
CA GLY A 80 5.45 -11.56 4.07
C GLY A 80 5.76 -12.20 5.41
N THR A 81 4.75 -12.26 6.27
CA THR A 81 4.80 -12.99 7.53
C THR A 81 3.75 -14.10 7.55
N ALA A 82 4.05 -15.20 8.24
CA ALA A 82 3.11 -16.30 8.48
C ALA A 82 3.34 -16.92 9.86
N GLU A 83 2.29 -16.94 10.68
CA GLU A 83 2.31 -17.48 12.04
C GLU A 83 0.95 -18.05 12.45
N ILE A 84 0.92 -18.85 13.51
CA ILE A 84 -0.36 -19.21 14.14
C ILE A 84 -0.51 -18.29 15.35
N ARG A 85 -1.58 -17.49 15.39
CA ARG A 85 -1.81 -16.52 16.46
C ARG A 85 -1.64 -17.14 17.84
N HIS A 86 -1.02 -16.39 18.74
CA HIS A 86 -0.70 -16.79 20.12
C HIS A 86 0.36 -17.89 20.26
N LEU A 87 0.80 -18.55 19.17
CA LEU A 87 1.85 -19.55 19.25
C LEU A 87 3.18 -18.98 18.77
N GLU A 88 4.19 -19.17 19.61
CA GLU A 88 5.58 -18.85 19.26
C GLU A 88 6.02 -19.64 18.01
N THR A 89 6.64 -18.95 17.07
CA THR A 89 7.19 -19.56 15.85
C THR A 89 8.67 -19.87 16.05
N LYS A 90 8.96 -21.14 16.31
CA LYS A 90 10.32 -21.66 16.55
C LYS A 90 11.01 -22.12 15.27
N THR A 91 12.31 -22.37 15.35
CA THR A 91 13.12 -23.03 14.29
C THR A 91 12.57 -24.39 13.88
N SER A 92 11.95 -25.13 14.82
CA SER A 92 11.28 -26.42 14.56
C SER A 92 9.91 -26.29 13.87
N SER A 93 9.39 -25.07 13.72
CA SER A 93 8.15 -24.81 12.99
C SER A 93 8.40 -24.99 11.49
N SER A 94 7.41 -25.47 10.75
CA SER A 94 7.53 -25.63 9.30
C SER A 94 6.54 -24.75 8.55
N LEU A 95 7.04 -23.98 7.58
CA LEU A 95 6.24 -23.18 6.66
C LEU A 95 6.35 -23.78 5.25
N ARG A 96 5.21 -23.99 4.59
CA ARG A 96 5.14 -24.38 3.18
C ARG A 96 4.20 -23.44 2.45
N ILE A 97 4.62 -22.97 1.28
CA ILE A 97 3.82 -22.11 0.42
C ILE A 97 3.76 -22.77 -0.96
N ALA A 98 2.59 -22.78 -1.56
CA ALA A 98 2.38 -23.23 -2.93
C ALA A 98 1.60 -22.18 -3.72
N LEU A 99 1.92 -22.04 -5.00
CA LEU A 99 1.09 -21.30 -5.95
C LEU A 99 0.04 -22.24 -6.54
N VAL A 100 -1.22 -21.83 -6.49
CA VAL A 100 -2.34 -22.59 -7.06
C VAL A 100 -2.71 -21.97 -8.40
N ILE A 101 -2.58 -22.76 -9.47
CA ILE A 101 -2.94 -22.38 -10.85
C ILE A 101 -3.98 -23.38 -11.35
N ALA A 102 -5.19 -22.90 -11.68
CA ALA A 102 -6.31 -23.75 -12.11
C ALA A 102 -6.54 -24.99 -11.20
N GLY A 103 -6.39 -24.81 -9.89
CA GLY A 103 -6.56 -25.87 -8.89
C GLY A 103 -5.33 -26.77 -8.67
N ALA A 104 -4.32 -26.72 -9.53
CA ALA A 104 -3.07 -27.43 -9.33
C ALA A 104 -2.13 -26.65 -8.41
N GLU A 105 -1.64 -27.30 -7.35
CA GLU A 105 -0.67 -26.71 -6.43
C GLU A 105 0.76 -26.95 -6.88
N THR A 106 1.54 -25.87 -7.04
CA THR A 106 2.98 -25.92 -7.28
C THR A 106 3.73 -25.44 -6.03
N PRO A 107 4.45 -26.32 -5.31
CA PRO A 107 5.27 -25.91 -4.17
C PRO A 107 6.31 -24.86 -4.55
N LEU A 108 6.50 -23.87 -3.69
CA LEU A 108 7.51 -22.82 -3.85
C LEU A 108 8.68 -23.05 -2.90
N ALA A 109 9.88 -22.66 -3.32
CA ALA A 109 11.03 -22.56 -2.43
C ALA A 109 10.80 -21.39 -1.46
N VAL A 110 10.69 -21.71 -0.16
CA VAL A 110 10.44 -20.71 0.90
C VAL A 110 11.75 -20.39 1.59
N ARG A 111 12.20 -19.14 1.49
CA ARG A 111 13.29 -18.60 2.32
C ARG A 111 12.67 -17.97 3.56
N ARG A 112 13.08 -18.40 4.75
CA ARG A 112 12.60 -17.83 6.03
C ARG A 112 13.61 -16.84 6.58
N TYR A 113 13.12 -15.85 7.33
CA TYR A 113 13.94 -14.85 8.01
C TYR A 113 13.20 -14.32 9.25
N ASP A 114 13.94 -13.66 10.14
CA ASP A 114 13.37 -13.06 11.35
C ASP A 114 12.60 -11.78 11.01
N ALA A 115 11.40 -11.64 11.54
CA ALA A 115 10.55 -10.48 11.41
C ALA A 115 9.73 -10.30 12.70
N THR A 116 9.12 -9.13 12.87
CA THR A 116 8.23 -8.87 14.00
C THR A 116 6.95 -9.69 13.89
N ASP A 117 6.66 -10.49 14.92
CA ASP A 117 5.43 -11.27 15.01
C ASP A 117 4.25 -10.44 15.52
N THR A 118 3.06 -11.05 15.61
CA THR A 118 1.85 -10.37 16.10
C THR A 118 1.94 -9.85 17.54
N HIS A 119 2.92 -10.28 18.33
CA HIS A 119 3.16 -9.84 19.70
C HIS A 119 4.27 -8.79 19.82
N GLY A 120 4.93 -8.41 18.72
CA GLY A 120 6.00 -7.43 18.73
C GLY A 120 7.40 -7.99 18.91
N ASP A 121 7.55 -9.31 19.03
CA ASP A 121 8.86 -9.92 19.23
C ASP A 121 9.50 -10.30 17.89
N PRO A 122 10.84 -10.18 17.75
CA PRO A 122 11.57 -10.79 16.65
C PRO A 122 11.40 -12.32 16.65
N ALA A 123 10.89 -12.88 15.56
CA ALA A 123 10.71 -14.32 15.40
C ALA A 123 10.84 -14.75 13.94
N LEU A 124 11.04 -16.05 13.71
CA LEU A 124 11.19 -16.64 12.37
C LEU A 124 9.85 -16.73 11.58
N VAL A 125 9.03 -15.69 11.64
CA VAL A 125 7.71 -15.60 10.97
C VAL A 125 7.81 -15.05 9.56
N GLY A 126 8.94 -14.44 9.19
CA GLY A 126 9.18 -13.87 7.87
C GLY A 126 9.39 -14.95 6.79
N PHE A 127 8.91 -14.67 5.58
CA PHE A 127 9.16 -15.51 4.42
C PHE A 127 9.36 -14.69 3.14
N GLU A 128 10.13 -15.24 2.21
CA GLU A 128 10.20 -14.83 0.81
C GLU A 128 9.98 -16.05 -0.08
N VAL A 129 9.17 -15.87 -1.13
CA VAL A 129 9.08 -16.77 -2.26
C VAL A 129 9.40 -16.00 -3.54
N ARG A 130 10.10 -16.66 -4.47
CA ARG A 130 10.43 -16.12 -5.79
C ARG A 130 9.76 -16.96 -6.85
N LEU A 131 9.20 -16.28 -7.85
CA LEU A 131 8.51 -16.91 -8.97
C LEU A 131 9.23 -16.52 -10.26
N ASP A 132 9.83 -17.51 -10.90
CA ASP A 132 10.48 -17.33 -12.19
C ASP A 132 9.45 -17.18 -13.33
N LYS A 133 9.94 -16.71 -14.49
CA LYS A 133 9.11 -16.56 -15.69
C LYS A 133 8.49 -17.88 -16.17
N ALA A 134 9.17 -19.01 -15.98
CA ALA A 134 8.69 -20.32 -16.44
C ALA A 134 7.46 -20.78 -15.65
N LEU A 135 7.45 -20.55 -14.33
CA LEU A 135 6.31 -20.80 -13.46
C LEU A 135 5.17 -19.83 -13.78
N LEU A 136 5.46 -18.54 -13.95
CA LEU A 136 4.45 -17.53 -14.28
C LEU A 136 3.82 -17.79 -15.67
N ALA A 137 4.58 -18.33 -16.63
CA ALA A 137 4.06 -18.74 -17.93
C ALA A 137 3.01 -19.86 -17.83
N LYS A 138 2.99 -20.66 -16.76
CA LYS A 138 1.96 -21.71 -16.54
C LYS A 138 0.56 -21.14 -16.27
N LEU A 139 0.43 -19.83 -16.04
CA LEU A 139 -0.86 -19.14 -16.01
C LEU A 139 -1.52 -19.09 -17.41
N LYS A 140 -0.87 -19.65 -18.44
CA LYS A 140 -1.42 -19.74 -19.79
C LYS A 140 -2.70 -20.58 -19.82
N GLY A 141 -3.78 -19.97 -20.34
CA GLY A 141 -5.06 -20.66 -20.57
C GLY A 141 -6.02 -20.67 -19.38
N THR A 142 -5.71 -19.98 -18.28
CA THR A 142 -6.58 -19.93 -17.10
C THR A 142 -7.25 -18.56 -16.97
N ALA A 143 -8.58 -18.53 -16.95
CA ALA A 143 -9.34 -17.29 -16.68
C ALA A 143 -9.30 -16.89 -15.19
N ALA A 144 -9.11 -17.86 -14.29
CA ALA A 144 -9.06 -17.62 -12.85
C ALA A 144 -7.69 -17.08 -12.39
N PRO A 145 -7.65 -16.09 -11.47
CA PRO A 145 -6.40 -15.64 -10.85
C PRO A 145 -5.70 -16.76 -10.08
N ALA A 146 -4.36 -16.78 -10.15
CA ALA A 146 -3.54 -17.63 -9.29
C ALA A 146 -3.59 -17.10 -7.85
N HIS A 147 -3.51 -17.98 -6.86
CA HIS A 147 -3.40 -17.57 -5.46
C HIS A 147 -2.41 -18.43 -4.70
N PHE A 148 -1.93 -17.94 -3.56
CA PHE A 148 -0.99 -18.65 -2.72
C PHE A 148 -1.73 -19.38 -1.60
N VAL A 149 -1.38 -20.65 -1.38
CA VAL A 149 -1.79 -21.41 -0.20
C VAL A 149 -0.62 -21.52 0.75
N VAL A 150 -0.85 -21.10 1.99
CA VAL A 150 0.12 -21.09 3.08
C VAL A 150 -0.25 -22.20 4.06
N ARG A 151 0.73 -23.00 4.45
CA ARG A 151 0.60 -24.08 5.44
C ARG A 151 1.66 -23.91 6.51
N MET A 152 1.21 -23.67 7.73
CA MET A 152 2.07 -23.48 8.89
C MET A 152 1.87 -24.60 9.91
N ARG A 153 2.97 -25.09 10.46
CA ARG A 153 2.98 -25.96 11.63
C ARG A 153 3.82 -25.32 12.72
N SER A 154 3.23 -25.07 13.89
CA SER A 154 3.95 -24.74 15.12
C SER A 154 3.65 -25.81 16.17
N GLY A 155 4.70 -26.46 16.67
CA GLY A 155 4.58 -27.62 17.57
C GLY A 155 3.77 -28.76 16.94
N ARG A 156 2.64 -29.10 17.57
CA ARG A 156 1.67 -30.12 17.08
C ARG A 156 0.56 -29.53 16.24
N LEU A 157 0.37 -28.20 16.25
CA LEU A 157 -0.73 -27.55 15.57
C LEU A 157 -0.39 -27.29 14.12
N ARG A 158 -1.36 -27.56 13.23
CA ARG A 158 -1.29 -27.25 11.81
C ARG A 158 -2.43 -26.32 11.44
N ARG A 159 -2.14 -25.30 10.64
CA ARG A 159 -3.11 -24.41 10.03
C ARG A 159 -2.74 -24.15 8.58
N HIS A 160 -3.74 -23.91 7.76
CA HIS A 160 -3.56 -23.54 6.38
C HIS A 160 -4.61 -22.52 5.95
N GLY A 161 -4.32 -21.79 4.89
CA GLY A 161 -5.21 -20.77 4.34
C GLY A 161 -4.61 -20.12 3.10
N LYS A 162 -5.32 -19.14 2.55
CA LYS A 162 -4.78 -18.29 1.47
C LYS A 162 -3.82 -17.27 2.07
N LEU A 163 -2.81 -16.86 1.31
CA LEU A 163 -2.02 -15.67 1.65
C LEU A 163 -2.93 -14.43 1.59
N ARG A 164 -2.98 -13.68 2.68
CA ARG A 164 -3.84 -12.51 2.90
C ARG A 164 -3.05 -11.39 3.57
N GLY A 165 -3.72 -10.28 3.88
CA GLY A 165 -3.19 -9.23 4.76
C GLY A 165 -2.19 -8.33 4.05
N GLN A 166 -2.56 -7.81 2.88
CA GLN A 166 -1.80 -6.75 2.22
C GLN A 166 -1.84 -5.50 3.11
N ARG A 167 -0.66 -5.02 3.51
CA ARG A 167 -0.53 -3.77 4.26
C ARG A 167 -0.47 -2.57 3.30
N PRO A 168 -0.76 -1.35 3.77
CA PRO A 168 -0.51 -0.13 2.99
C PRO A 168 0.92 -0.09 2.44
N GLY A 169 1.10 0.48 1.25
CA GLY A 169 2.37 0.51 0.53
C GLY A 169 2.46 -0.55 -0.58
N SER A 170 3.65 -1.12 -0.75
CA SER A 170 4.05 -2.02 -1.84
C SER A 170 3.06 -3.15 -2.08
N PRO A 171 2.60 -3.89 -1.06
CA PRO A 171 1.61 -4.94 -1.24
C PRO A 171 0.24 -4.46 -1.71
N GLY A 172 -0.14 -3.22 -1.34
CA GLY A 172 -1.38 -2.59 -1.77
C GLY A 172 -1.30 -2.05 -3.19
N TRP A 173 -0.10 -1.67 -3.63
CA TRP A 173 0.18 -1.09 -4.95
C TRP A 173 1.25 -1.85 -5.72
N PRO A 174 1.14 -3.18 -5.88
CA PRO A 174 2.25 -3.97 -6.40
C PRO A 174 2.52 -3.66 -7.87
N PRO A 175 3.80 -3.55 -8.28
CA PRO A 175 4.14 -3.39 -9.69
C PRO A 175 3.75 -4.65 -10.48
N GLY A 176 3.26 -4.46 -11.71
CA GLY A 176 3.10 -5.53 -12.69
C GLY A 176 4.29 -5.57 -13.64
N ALA A 177 4.41 -6.66 -14.42
CA ALA A 177 5.46 -6.77 -15.43
C ALA A 177 5.05 -7.66 -16.61
N TRP A 178 5.71 -7.43 -17.74
CA TRP A 178 5.66 -8.32 -18.90
C TRP A 178 6.49 -9.58 -18.64
N ILE A 179 5.86 -10.75 -18.83
CA ILE A 179 6.56 -12.05 -18.82
C ILE A 179 6.82 -12.57 -20.25
N SER A 180 6.20 -11.94 -21.25
CA SER A 180 6.42 -12.11 -22.69
C SER A 180 5.82 -10.90 -23.43
N ASP A 181 6.02 -10.77 -24.74
CA ASP A 181 5.55 -9.64 -25.56
C ASP A 181 4.03 -9.37 -25.49
N SER A 182 3.23 -10.38 -25.17
CA SER A 182 1.76 -10.28 -25.08
C SER A 182 1.18 -10.69 -23.73
N SER A 183 2.00 -10.93 -22.71
CA SER A 183 1.50 -11.44 -21.42
C SER A 183 2.02 -10.60 -20.26
N TRP A 184 1.09 -9.94 -19.59
CA TRP A 184 1.33 -9.17 -18.38
C TRP A 184 0.88 -9.94 -17.14
N ILE A 185 1.66 -9.85 -16.06
CA ILE A 185 1.26 -10.32 -14.73
C ILE A 185 1.04 -9.12 -13.83
N GLN A 186 -0.16 -9.05 -13.26
CA GLN A 186 -0.55 -8.05 -12.27
C GLN A 186 -0.83 -8.72 -10.92
N PRO A 187 0.08 -8.59 -9.95
CA PRO A 187 -0.22 -8.93 -8.57
C PRO A 187 -1.28 -7.97 -8.00
N GLY A 188 -1.99 -8.38 -6.97
CA GLY A 188 -2.91 -7.50 -6.26
C GLY A 188 -3.96 -8.23 -5.43
N PRO A 189 -4.95 -7.48 -4.92
CA PRO A 189 -6.06 -8.04 -4.15
C PRO A 189 -6.97 -8.88 -5.05
N GLY A 190 -7.36 -10.05 -4.53
CA GLY A 190 -8.41 -10.90 -5.06
C GLY A 190 -9.57 -11.03 -4.07
N ALA A 191 -10.50 -11.94 -4.37
CA ALA A 191 -11.66 -12.22 -3.51
C ALA A 191 -11.23 -12.63 -2.08
N ASP A 192 -12.06 -12.28 -1.10
CA ASP A 192 -11.84 -12.56 0.33
C ASP A 192 -10.51 -12.03 0.90
N GLY A 193 -9.96 -10.97 0.29
CA GLY A 193 -8.68 -10.37 0.70
C GLY A 193 -7.45 -11.24 0.41
N ALA A 194 -7.57 -12.23 -0.48
CA ALA A 194 -6.45 -13.06 -0.91
C ALA A 194 -5.50 -12.26 -1.81
N PHE A 195 -4.19 -12.48 -1.64
CA PHE A 195 -3.20 -11.99 -2.59
C PHE A 195 -3.16 -12.92 -3.82
N VAL A 196 -3.37 -12.35 -5.01
CA VAL A 196 -3.50 -13.10 -6.26
C VAL A 196 -2.60 -12.56 -7.36
N LEU A 197 -2.31 -13.43 -8.33
CA LEU A 197 -1.63 -13.07 -9.58
C LEU A 197 -2.62 -13.18 -10.73
N ARG A 198 -2.88 -12.06 -11.40
CA ARG A 198 -3.73 -12.00 -12.60
C ARG A 198 -2.86 -11.97 -13.84
N ARG A 199 -3.12 -12.88 -14.77
CA ARG A 199 -2.54 -12.82 -16.11
C ARG A 199 -3.47 -12.08 -17.04
N MET A 200 -2.92 -11.12 -17.77
CA MET A 200 -3.62 -10.39 -18.83
C MET A 200 -2.91 -10.66 -20.15
N VAL A 201 -3.66 -11.17 -21.12
CA VAL A 201 -3.16 -11.47 -22.47
C VAL A 201 -3.57 -10.33 -23.38
N ASP A 202 -2.59 -9.76 -24.06
CA ASP A 202 -2.76 -8.64 -24.99
C ASP A 202 -3.65 -7.52 -24.42
N PRO A 203 -3.46 -7.04 -23.18
CA PRO A 203 -4.40 -6.09 -22.58
C PRO A 203 -4.46 -4.75 -23.31
N SER A 204 -5.63 -4.10 -23.25
CA SER A 204 -5.75 -2.64 -23.42
C SER A 204 -4.78 -1.94 -22.49
N ARG A 205 -3.78 -1.25 -23.03
CA ARG A 205 -2.65 -0.76 -22.24
C ARG A 205 -2.28 0.68 -22.57
N LEU A 206 -1.95 1.46 -21.53
CA LEU A 206 -1.29 2.75 -21.63
C LEU A 206 0.23 2.52 -21.68
N THR A 207 0.92 3.11 -22.65
CA THR A 207 2.36 2.96 -22.88
C THR A 207 3.15 4.22 -22.56
N SER A 208 2.55 5.40 -22.72
CA SER A 208 3.14 6.67 -22.30
C SER A 208 2.07 7.75 -22.12
N VAL A 209 2.47 8.82 -21.43
CA VAL A 209 1.65 10.00 -21.20
C VAL A 209 2.51 11.20 -21.55
N GLU A 210 1.97 12.10 -22.35
CA GLU A 210 2.55 13.41 -22.63
C GLU A 210 1.70 14.47 -21.93
N GLN A 211 2.36 15.40 -21.24
CA GLN A 211 1.69 16.53 -20.61
C GLN A 211 1.87 17.77 -21.49
N THR A 212 0.75 18.40 -21.86
CA THR A 212 0.73 19.70 -22.53
C THR A 212 0.26 20.78 -21.57
N ALA A 213 0.22 22.03 -22.04
CA ALA A 213 -0.18 23.18 -21.23
C ALA A 213 -1.64 23.14 -20.73
N ASP A 214 -2.49 22.29 -21.31
CA ASP A 214 -3.94 22.28 -21.08
C ASP A 214 -4.56 20.86 -21.18
N ALA A 215 -3.74 19.83 -21.36
CA ALA A 215 -4.21 18.46 -21.56
C ALA A 215 -3.18 17.40 -21.15
N LEU A 216 -3.69 16.20 -20.93
CA LEU A 216 -2.89 14.97 -20.91
C LEU A 216 -3.15 14.20 -22.20
N VAL A 217 -2.11 13.90 -22.96
CA VAL A 217 -2.18 13.08 -24.17
C VAL A 217 -1.73 11.67 -23.82
N LEU A 218 -2.64 10.72 -23.92
CA LEU A 218 -2.42 9.33 -23.58
C LEU A 218 -2.06 8.57 -24.85
N HIS A 219 -1.01 7.77 -24.77
CA HIS A 219 -0.63 6.84 -25.82
C HIS A 219 -0.70 5.42 -25.30
N GLY A 220 -1.22 4.51 -26.13
CA GLY A 220 -1.37 3.13 -25.72
C GLY A 220 -1.62 2.19 -26.87
N ARG A 221 -2.01 0.96 -26.54
CA ARG A 221 -2.33 -0.08 -27.51
C ARG A 221 -3.61 -0.81 -27.15
N VAL A 222 -4.47 -1.04 -28.14
CA VAL A 222 -5.68 -1.85 -28.01
C VAL A 222 -5.37 -3.34 -28.28
N PRO A 223 -6.12 -4.26 -27.66
CA PRO A 223 -6.03 -5.68 -27.97
C PRO A 223 -6.46 -5.94 -29.42
N ALA A 224 -5.98 -7.04 -30.02
CA ALA A 224 -6.29 -7.36 -31.41
C ALA A 224 -7.77 -7.69 -31.67
N ASP A 225 -8.51 -8.09 -30.64
CA ASP A 225 -9.93 -8.49 -30.71
C ASP A 225 -10.90 -7.32 -30.58
N LEU A 226 -10.45 -6.11 -30.23
CA LEU A 226 -11.31 -4.95 -30.01
C LEU A 226 -11.42 -4.07 -31.26
N THR A 227 -12.60 -4.08 -31.89
CA THR A 227 -12.90 -3.32 -33.12
C THR A 227 -13.61 -1.99 -32.84
N ASP A 228 -13.36 -0.96 -33.67
CA ASP A 228 -13.83 0.44 -33.48
C ASP A 228 -13.61 0.97 -32.05
N PRO A 229 -12.38 0.91 -31.52
CA PRO A 229 -12.14 1.24 -30.12
C PRO A 229 -12.35 2.74 -29.84
N LYS A 230 -13.06 3.03 -28.75
CA LYS A 230 -13.24 4.39 -28.20
C LYS A 230 -12.82 4.39 -26.73
N LEU A 231 -12.35 5.53 -26.23
CA LEU A 231 -12.09 5.67 -24.80
C LEU A 231 -13.35 6.18 -24.10
N ARG A 232 -13.87 5.39 -23.16
CA ARG A 232 -14.86 5.82 -22.18
C ARG A 232 -14.14 6.23 -20.90
N VAL A 233 -14.32 7.48 -20.50
CA VAL A 233 -13.91 8.02 -19.21
C VAL A 233 -15.17 8.14 -18.36
N THR A 234 -15.25 7.34 -17.31
CA THR A 234 -16.45 7.24 -16.47
C THR A 234 -16.20 7.86 -15.11
N ARG A 235 -17.18 8.61 -14.61
CA ARG A 235 -17.36 8.94 -13.18
C ARG A 235 -18.35 7.97 -12.55
N PRO A 236 -17.89 6.94 -11.83
CA PRO A 236 -18.79 5.89 -11.37
C PRO A 236 -19.89 6.39 -10.43
N LEU A 237 -19.60 7.41 -9.60
CA LEU A 237 -20.56 7.91 -8.60
C LEU A 237 -21.53 8.95 -9.16
N ALA A 238 -21.12 9.73 -10.17
CA ALA A 238 -21.98 10.72 -10.82
C ALA A 238 -22.80 10.14 -11.99
N GLY A 239 -22.50 8.91 -12.44
CA GLY A 239 -23.18 8.30 -13.59
C GLY A 239 -22.91 9.03 -14.91
N GLN A 240 -21.80 9.78 -14.99
CA GLN A 240 -21.40 10.52 -16.18
C GLN A 240 -20.33 9.75 -16.93
N ASP A 241 -20.55 9.59 -18.24
CA ASP A 241 -19.62 8.99 -19.17
C ASP A 241 -19.23 10.02 -20.24
N GLN A 242 -17.93 10.17 -20.45
CA GLN A 242 -17.38 10.87 -21.60
C GLN A 242 -16.83 9.84 -22.59
N ILE A 243 -17.27 9.91 -23.84
CA ILE A 243 -16.71 9.11 -24.93
C ILE A 243 -15.76 9.99 -25.73
N LEU A 244 -14.51 9.56 -25.80
CA LEU A 244 -13.44 10.23 -26.54
C LEU A 244 -13.02 9.36 -27.73
N PRO A 245 -12.99 9.94 -28.95
CA PRO A 245 -12.48 9.24 -30.11
C PRO A 245 -10.97 9.00 -29.97
N LEU A 246 -10.51 7.87 -30.51
CA LEU A 246 -9.10 7.53 -30.58
C LEU A 246 -8.53 7.89 -31.96
N THR A 247 -7.32 8.42 -31.98
CA THR A 247 -6.51 8.46 -33.21
C THR A 247 -5.68 7.17 -33.26
N LEU A 248 -5.97 6.30 -34.22
CA LEU A 248 -5.25 5.04 -34.41
C LEU A 248 -4.10 5.20 -35.40
N SER A 249 -3.00 4.48 -35.15
CA SER A 249 -1.80 4.48 -35.99
C SER A 249 -1.14 3.10 -36.04
N GLY A 250 -0.07 2.98 -36.83
CA GLY A 250 0.66 1.72 -37.00
C GLY A 250 -0.19 0.64 -37.67
N ASP A 251 -0.34 -0.51 -37.01
CA ASP A 251 -1.20 -1.62 -37.43
C ASP A 251 -2.69 -1.40 -37.07
N GLY A 252 -3.07 -0.15 -36.77
CA GLY A 252 -4.42 0.21 -36.34
C GLY A 252 -4.68 -0.08 -34.86
N ARG A 253 -3.65 -0.47 -34.09
CA ARG A 253 -3.80 -0.82 -32.68
C ARG A 253 -3.15 0.17 -31.72
N ASP A 254 -2.21 0.97 -32.18
CA ASP A 254 -1.61 2.01 -31.36
C ASP A 254 -2.50 3.24 -31.37
N PHE A 255 -2.92 3.70 -30.19
CA PHE A 255 -3.85 4.81 -30.05
C PHE A 255 -3.20 6.03 -29.42
N SER A 256 -3.73 7.20 -29.77
CA SER A 256 -3.53 8.45 -29.05
C SER A 256 -4.88 9.09 -28.74
N VAL A 257 -5.02 9.66 -27.55
CA VAL A 257 -6.23 10.38 -27.13
C VAL A 257 -5.86 11.55 -26.22
N ARG A 258 -6.50 12.70 -26.45
CA ARG A 258 -6.28 13.93 -25.70
C ARG A 258 -7.36 14.10 -24.64
N ILE A 259 -6.94 14.29 -23.39
CA ILE A 259 -7.79 14.52 -22.23
C ILE A 259 -7.64 15.99 -21.82
N PRO A 260 -8.61 16.87 -22.14
CA PRO A 260 -8.52 18.28 -21.79
C PRO A 260 -8.71 18.48 -20.28
N ILE A 261 -7.84 19.27 -19.63
CA ILE A 261 -7.85 19.46 -18.17
C ILE A 261 -9.04 20.28 -17.69
N ARG A 262 -9.27 21.44 -18.30
CA ARG A 262 -10.30 22.38 -17.84
C ARG A 262 -11.70 21.78 -17.69
N PRO A 263 -12.24 20.99 -18.65
CA PRO A 263 -13.53 20.34 -18.48
C PRO A 263 -13.61 19.38 -17.29
N ILE A 264 -12.49 18.80 -16.87
CA ILE A 264 -12.43 17.91 -15.70
C ILE A 264 -12.55 18.71 -14.40
N ILE A 265 -11.93 19.91 -14.35
CA ILE A 265 -11.99 20.82 -13.20
C ILE A 265 -13.36 21.50 -13.08
N GLU A 266 -13.91 21.96 -14.22
CA GLU A 266 -15.20 22.67 -14.24
C GLU A 266 -16.38 21.77 -13.84
N ASP A 267 -16.23 20.45 -13.96
CA ASP A 267 -17.21 19.46 -13.52
C ASP A 267 -17.27 19.35 -11.98
N THR A 268 -17.90 20.36 -11.37
CA THR A 268 -17.93 20.65 -9.94
C THR A 268 -18.95 19.78 -9.21
N ASN A 269 -18.57 18.53 -8.91
CA ASN A 269 -19.35 17.66 -8.01
C ASN A 269 -18.44 16.60 -7.36
N PRO A 270 -17.64 16.90 -6.34
CA PRO A 270 -16.67 15.93 -5.81
C PRO A 270 -17.33 14.64 -5.32
N ASP A 271 -16.72 13.49 -5.65
CA ASP A 271 -17.17 12.16 -5.24
C ASP A 271 -17.12 12.00 -3.70
N ASP A 272 -16.13 12.63 -3.08
CA ASP A 272 -15.94 12.68 -1.63
C ASP A 272 -16.01 14.13 -1.15
N PRO A 273 -17.03 14.53 -0.36
CA PRO A 273 -17.19 15.91 0.11
C PRO A 273 -16.11 16.32 1.12
N PHE A 274 -15.42 15.37 1.76
CA PHE A 274 -14.38 15.66 2.75
C PHE A 274 -13.02 15.88 2.11
N THR A 275 -12.64 15.02 1.16
CA THR A 275 -11.37 15.17 0.42
C THR A 275 -11.51 16.08 -0.79
N GLN A 276 -12.74 16.44 -1.18
CA GLN A 276 -13.10 17.18 -2.39
C GLN A 276 -12.48 16.58 -3.65
N ARG A 277 -12.33 15.25 -3.64
CA ARG A 277 -11.66 14.49 -4.69
C ARG A 277 -12.68 13.80 -5.59
N THR A 278 -12.36 13.77 -6.87
CA THR A 278 -13.09 13.03 -7.91
C THR A 278 -12.17 11.96 -8.51
N THR A 279 -12.69 10.75 -8.76
CA THR A 279 -11.92 9.69 -9.44
C THR A 279 -12.63 9.21 -10.70
N TRP A 280 -11.92 9.28 -11.81
CA TRP A 280 -12.38 8.82 -13.11
C TRP A 280 -11.69 7.52 -13.51
N ALA A 281 -12.47 6.59 -14.08
CA ALA A 281 -11.99 5.29 -14.56
C ALA A 281 -11.95 5.26 -16.09
N PHE A 282 -10.92 4.61 -16.64
CA PHE A 282 -10.66 4.55 -18.08
C PHE A 282 -10.98 3.16 -18.63
N ARG A 283 -11.87 3.09 -19.61
CA ARG A 283 -12.23 1.86 -20.32
C ARG A 283 -12.14 2.07 -21.82
N LEU A 284 -11.54 1.12 -22.53
CA LEU A 284 -11.70 1.02 -23.97
C LEU A 284 -12.97 0.23 -24.27
N ILE A 285 -13.81 0.78 -25.13
CA ILE A 285 -15.06 0.16 -25.56
C ILE A 285 -14.98 -0.16 -27.06
N GLY A 286 -15.49 -1.32 -27.48
CA GLY A 286 -15.57 -1.73 -28.88
C GLY A 286 -16.99 -1.59 -29.46
N ALA A 287 -17.12 -1.85 -30.77
CA ALA A 287 -18.38 -1.77 -31.51
C ALA A 287 -19.51 -2.62 -30.91
N ASP A 288 -19.18 -3.80 -30.39
CA ASP A 288 -20.16 -4.77 -29.84
C ASP A 288 -20.52 -4.49 -28.36
N GLY A 289 -20.06 -3.37 -27.81
CA GLY A 289 -20.25 -3.04 -26.39
C GLY A 289 -19.26 -3.74 -25.45
N ASP A 290 -18.26 -4.43 -26.00
CA ASP A 290 -17.16 -5.02 -25.21
C ASP A 290 -16.36 -3.93 -24.49
N GLU A 291 -16.22 -4.07 -23.18
CA GLU A 291 -15.44 -3.15 -22.35
C GLU A 291 -14.16 -3.78 -21.83
N ARG A 292 -13.06 -3.03 -21.89
CA ARG A 292 -11.75 -3.42 -21.36
C ARG A 292 -11.18 -2.27 -20.52
N LEU A 293 -10.86 -2.53 -19.26
CA LEU A 293 -10.14 -1.57 -18.43
C LEU A 293 -8.78 -1.25 -19.05
N LEU A 294 -8.36 0.02 -18.98
CA LEU A 294 -7.06 0.45 -19.45
C LEU A 294 -5.98 0.14 -18.40
N LEU A 295 -5.02 -0.71 -18.73
CA LEU A 295 -3.92 -1.11 -17.85
C LEU A 295 -2.76 -0.11 -17.92
N TRP A 296 -2.18 0.26 -16.78
CA TRP A 296 -0.96 1.07 -16.74
C TRP A 296 0.27 0.20 -17.02
N THR A 297 0.86 0.35 -18.22
CA THR A 297 2.15 -0.28 -18.58
C THR A 297 3.22 0.75 -18.96
N ALA A 298 2.90 2.03 -18.81
CA ALA A 298 3.82 3.15 -18.98
C ALA A 298 4.86 3.19 -17.84
N PRO A 299 5.91 4.04 -17.95
CA PRO A 299 6.90 4.18 -16.88
C PRO A 299 6.27 4.47 -15.50
N GLU A 300 7.02 4.16 -14.44
CA GLU A 300 6.53 4.15 -13.06
C GLU A 300 6.49 5.54 -12.40
N HIS A 301 5.71 6.46 -12.96
CA HIS A 301 5.44 7.78 -12.37
C HIS A 301 4.02 8.24 -12.74
N ALA A 302 3.39 9.02 -11.86
CA ALA A 302 2.14 9.70 -12.21
C ALA A 302 2.43 10.93 -13.08
N ALA A 303 1.44 11.33 -13.89
CA ALA A 303 1.47 12.61 -14.60
C ALA A 303 0.47 13.56 -13.94
N SER A 304 0.91 14.75 -13.54
CA SER A 304 0.10 15.70 -12.78
C SER A 304 0.10 17.08 -13.43
N HIS A 305 -1.07 17.67 -13.56
CA HIS A 305 -1.26 19.03 -14.06
C HIS A 305 -2.02 19.86 -13.01
N ALA A 306 -1.48 21.02 -12.64
CA ALA A 306 -2.17 21.94 -11.75
C ALA A 306 -2.74 23.14 -12.53
N GLU A 307 -4.02 23.43 -12.30
CA GLU A 307 -4.71 24.60 -12.87
C GLU A 307 -5.76 25.05 -11.83
N GLN A 308 -5.91 26.36 -11.62
CA GLN A 308 -6.96 26.94 -10.74
C GLN A 308 -7.02 26.36 -9.31
N ASP A 309 -5.88 26.17 -8.63
CA ASP A 309 -5.80 25.56 -7.28
C ASP A 309 -6.33 24.12 -7.20
N ARG A 310 -6.41 23.45 -8.35
CA ARG A 310 -6.76 22.04 -8.48
C ARG A 310 -5.58 21.27 -9.06
N LEU A 311 -5.49 20.02 -8.70
CA LEU A 311 -4.52 19.07 -9.24
C LEU A 311 -5.26 17.95 -9.96
N VAL A 312 -4.91 17.75 -11.22
CA VAL A 312 -5.38 16.62 -12.04
C VAL A 312 -4.23 15.66 -12.24
N THR A 313 -4.33 14.48 -11.64
CA THR A 313 -3.29 13.45 -11.64
C THR A 313 -3.76 12.17 -12.33
N LEU A 314 -3.10 11.81 -13.42
CA LEU A 314 -3.24 10.50 -14.05
C LEU A 314 -2.31 9.52 -13.32
N THR A 315 -2.90 8.49 -12.74
CA THR A 315 -2.21 7.50 -11.92
C THR A 315 -2.83 6.12 -12.12
N ARG A 316 -2.46 5.14 -11.30
CA ARG A 316 -3.04 3.80 -11.33
C ARG A 316 -3.95 3.53 -10.15
N SER A 317 -4.69 2.43 -10.21
CA SER A 317 -5.39 1.77 -9.09
C SER A 317 -4.54 0.65 -8.49
N THR A 318 -4.97 0.09 -7.35
CA THR A 318 -4.34 -1.10 -6.73
C THR A 318 -4.36 -2.34 -7.62
N GLY A 319 -5.26 -2.36 -8.61
CA GLY A 319 -5.33 -3.37 -9.67
C GLY A 319 -4.45 -3.07 -10.89
N GLY A 320 -3.69 -1.98 -10.89
CA GLY A 320 -2.82 -1.58 -12.01
C GLY A 320 -3.53 -0.83 -13.15
N TYR A 321 -4.83 -0.53 -13.03
CA TYR A 321 -5.59 0.18 -14.08
C TYR A 321 -5.44 1.69 -13.98
N VAL A 322 -5.50 2.37 -15.12
CA VAL A 322 -5.41 3.83 -15.24
C VAL A 322 -6.62 4.49 -14.60
N ASN A 323 -6.34 5.45 -13.73
CA ASN A 323 -7.31 6.33 -13.10
C ASN A 323 -6.86 7.78 -13.29
N LEU A 324 -7.81 8.69 -13.38
CA LEU A 324 -7.55 10.12 -13.23
C LEU A 324 -8.16 10.59 -11.91
N GLN A 325 -7.38 11.33 -11.15
CA GLN A 325 -7.81 11.90 -9.88
C GLN A 325 -7.79 13.41 -10.03
N GLU A 326 -8.85 14.04 -9.59
CA GLU A 326 -8.95 15.50 -9.54
C GLU A 326 -9.24 15.89 -8.10
N SER A 327 -8.49 16.84 -7.55
CA SER A 327 -8.53 17.21 -6.12
C SER A 327 -8.05 18.65 -5.90
N PRO A 328 -8.22 19.23 -4.69
CA PRO A 328 -7.54 20.47 -4.33
C PRO A 328 -6.04 20.31 -4.52
N PHE A 329 -5.34 21.40 -4.83
CA PHE A 329 -3.90 21.39 -4.98
C PHE A 329 -3.24 20.94 -3.67
N ARG A 330 -2.44 19.88 -3.76
CA ARG A 330 -1.57 19.38 -2.69
C ARG A 330 -0.30 18.83 -3.31
N LEU A 331 0.83 19.16 -2.71
CA LEU A 331 2.12 18.64 -3.19
C LEU A 331 2.19 17.13 -3.06
N ASN A 332 2.71 16.49 -4.11
CA ASN A 332 2.85 15.05 -4.21
C ASN A 332 4.33 14.65 -4.23
N ALA A 333 4.69 13.65 -3.44
CA ALA A 333 5.98 13.00 -3.48
C ALA A 333 5.94 11.80 -4.43
N HIS A 334 6.94 11.69 -5.28
CA HIS A 334 7.12 10.58 -6.23
C HIS A 334 8.38 9.75 -5.94
N GLN A 335 9.24 10.18 -5.03
CA GLN A 335 10.43 9.43 -4.64
C GLN A 335 10.75 9.63 -3.16
N ALA A 336 11.23 8.57 -2.53
CA ALA A 336 11.81 8.60 -1.20
C ALA A 336 13.07 7.74 -1.19
N LYS A 337 14.14 8.24 -0.54
CA LYS A 337 15.41 7.54 -0.40
C LYS A 337 16.03 7.87 0.95
N ALA A 338 16.68 6.87 1.55
CA ALA A 338 17.65 7.11 2.61
C ALA A 338 19.05 7.23 2.00
N VAL A 339 19.82 8.21 2.46
CA VAL A 339 21.20 8.44 2.05
C VAL A 339 22.08 8.62 3.28
N ALA A 340 23.39 8.51 3.12
CA ALA A 340 24.32 8.86 4.19
C ALA A 340 24.31 10.39 4.39
N GLY A 341 23.99 10.83 5.60
CA GLY A 341 24.10 12.21 6.07
C GLY A 341 25.33 12.42 6.97
N SER A 342 25.53 13.64 7.45
CA SER A 342 26.67 13.99 8.33
C SER A 342 26.58 13.35 9.72
N ASN A 343 25.35 13.12 10.22
CA ASN A 343 25.07 12.63 11.57
C ASN A 343 24.21 11.36 11.56
N GLY A 344 24.42 10.47 10.59
CA GLY A 344 23.61 9.25 10.41
C GLY A 344 22.87 9.22 9.09
N GLN A 345 21.80 8.43 8.98
CA GLN A 345 20.99 8.40 7.78
C GLN A 345 20.18 9.69 7.61
N GLU A 346 20.10 10.20 6.38
CA GLU A 346 19.24 11.33 5.99
C GLU A 346 18.11 10.79 5.11
N LEU A 347 16.86 11.11 5.46
CA LEU A 347 15.69 10.79 4.66
C LEU A 347 15.43 11.92 3.68
N ARG A 348 15.35 11.59 2.38
CA ARG A 348 15.05 12.52 1.30
C ARG A 348 13.74 12.15 0.61
N ILE A 349 12.81 13.09 0.59
CA ILE A 349 11.53 12.98 -0.11
C ILE A 349 11.54 13.98 -1.27
N THR A 350 11.19 13.51 -2.47
CA THR A 350 11.25 14.31 -3.69
C THR A 350 9.91 14.31 -4.41
N GLY A 351 9.52 15.48 -4.92
CA GLY A 351 8.35 15.69 -5.77
C GLY A 351 8.68 16.57 -6.98
N VAL A 352 7.70 16.79 -7.85
CA VAL A 352 7.86 17.65 -9.04
C VAL A 352 7.51 19.08 -8.66
N VAL A 353 8.32 20.04 -9.11
CA VAL A 353 8.00 21.46 -8.95
C VAL A 353 6.79 21.79 -9.81
N THR A 354 5.73 22.28 -9.19
CA THR A 354 4.52 22.74 -9.89
C THR A 354 4.38 24.25 -9.77
N ASP A 355 3.71 24.90 -10.74
CA ASP A 355 3.46 26.34 -10.68
C ASP A 355 2.75 26.72 -9.37
N GLY A 356 3.23 27.77 -8.69
CA GLY A 356 2.74 28.20 -7.37
C GLY A 356 3.44 27.54 -6.17
N GLU A 357 4.39 26.61 -6.38
CA GLU A 357 5.08 25.89 -5.31
C GLU A 357 6.25 26.66 -4.67
N GLU A 358 6.77 27.70 -5.32
CA GLU A 358 8.03 28.37 -4.92
C GLU A 358 8.03 28.88 -3.45
N ALA A 359 6.85 29.05 -2.84
CA ALA A 359 6.64 29.55 -1.50
C ALA A 359 6.48 28.48 -0.40
N TYR A 360 6.62 27.17 -0.68
CA TYR A 360 6.47 26.13 0.34
C TYR A 360 7.78 25.77 1.04
N SER A 361 7.77 25.75 2.37
CA SER A 361 8.72 25.00 3.20
C SER A 361 8.13 23.63 3.58
N PHE A 362 8.94 22.75 4.17
CA PHE A 362 8.52 21.40 4.56
C PHE A 362 8.86 21.16 6.02
N CYS A 363 7.97 20.46 6.75
CA CYS A 363 8.24 19.99 8.10
C CYS A 363 7.67 18.59 8.31
N TRP A 364 8.28 17.82 9.21
CA TRP A 364 7.68 16.64 9.78
C TRP A 364 6.89 17.06 11.02
N ARG A 365 5.59 16.78 11.03
CA ARG A 365 4.67 17.14 12.11
C ARG A 365 4.26 15.91 12.90
N ARG A 366 4.30 16.00 14.23
CA ARG A 366 3.74 15.02 15.15
C ARG A 366 2.68 15.70 16.01
N TYR A 367 1.48 15.11 16.08
CA TYR A 367 0.44 15.54 17.01
C TYR A 367 0.68 14.93 18.39
N LEU A 368 0.46 15.72 19.45
CA LEU A 368 0.62 15.28 20.82
C LEU A 368 -0.62 14.53 21.30
N ASP A 369 -0.43 13.64 22.27
CA ASP A 369 -1.54 12.84 22.78
C ASP A 369 -2.58 13.74 23.47
N ASP A 370 -3.86 13.40 23.28
CA ASP A 370 -5.01 14.02 23.93
C ASP A 370 -5.24 15.53 23.64
N ASN A 371 -4.59 16.12 22.62
CA ASN A 371 -4.90 17.47 22.14
C ASN A 371 -4.56 17.70 20.65
N ASP A 372 -4.87 18.89 20.13
CA ASP A 372 -4.56 19.33 18.75
C ASP A 372 -3.19 20.03 18.64
N ASP A 373 -2.39 20.05 19.72
CA ASP A 373 -1.05 20.63 19.69
C ASP A 373 -0.12 19.71 18.90
N HIS A 374 0.89 20.32 18.29
CA HIS A 374 1.84 19.59 17.45
C HIS A 374 3.26 20.12 17.59
N GLU A 375 4.19 19.21 17.34
CA GLU A 375 5.61 19.48 17.20
C GLU A 375 5.99 19.39 15.71
N ASP A 376 6.71 20.39 15.22
CA ASP A 376 7.20 20.45 13.85
C ASP A 376 8.74 20.42 13.84
N ILE A 377 9.30 19.58 12.98
CA ILE A 377 10.73 19.53 12.67
C ILE A 377 10.93 19.97 11.23
N GLU A 378 11.60 21.10 11.04
CA GLU A 378 11.82 21.71 9.73
C GLU A 378 12.75 20.85 8.87
N CYS A 379 12.35 20.63 7.61
CA CYS A 379 13.17 19.96 6.62
C CYS A 379 14.01 20.97 5.84
N ARG A 380 15.21 20.54 5.44
CA ARG A 380 15.99 21.28 4.46
C ARG A 380 15.38 21.09 3.06
N ARG A 381 14.93 22.18 2.45
CA ARG A 381 14.45 22.18 1.06
C ARG A 381 15.58 22.46 0.08
N THR A 382 15.63 21.69 -1.00
CA THR A 382 16.41 22.00 -2.20
C THR A 382 15.52 21.92 -3.44
N VAL A 383 15.84 22.71 -4.46
CA VAL A 383 15.18 22.65 -5.77
C VAL A 383 16.25 22.52 -6.84
N ALA A 384 16.14 21.49 -7.67
CA ALA A 384 17.04 21.24 -8.79
C ALA A 384 16.29 20.46 -9.88
N ASP A 385 16.59 20.73 -11.15
CA ASP A 385 16.09 19.97 -12.30
C ASP A 385 14.56 19.80 -12.34
N GLY A 386 13.81 20.83 -11.92
CA GLY A 386 12.34 20.79 -11.88
C GLY A 386 11.75 19.91 -10.78
N ALA A 387 12.55 19.55 -9.77
CA ALA A 387 12.12 18.77 -8.62
C ALA A 387 12.47 19.47 -7.30
N TRP A 388 11.57 19.38 -6.34
CA TRP A 388 11.84 19.76 -4.95
C TRP A 388 12.29 18.54 -4.15
N THR A 389 13.14 18.74 -3.16
CA THR A 389 13.53 17.70 -2.20
C THR A 389 13.47 18.24 -0.78
N ALA A 390 12.73 17.56 0.09
CA ALA A 390 12.71 17.77 1.53
C ALA A 390 13.65 16.74 2.19
N SER A 391 14.65 17.22 2.93
CA SER A 391 15.66 16.38 3.59
C SER A 391 15.65 16.58 5.10
N ILE A 392 15.75 15.48 5.85
CA ILE A 392 15.85 15.51 7.32
C ILE A 392 16.81 14.41 7.82
N GLY A 393 17.58 14.69 8.87
CA GLY A 393 18.35 13.65 9.56
C GLY A 393 17.42 12.71 10.33
N LEU A 394 17.61 11.40 10.19
CA LEU A 394 16.70 10.43 10.81
C LEU A 394 16.71 10.50 12.34
N THR A 395 17.87 10.79 12.94
CA THR A 395 18.02 11.01 14.39
C THR A 395 17.16 12.16 14.91
N GLU A 396 16.84 13.17 14.08
CA GLU A 396 15.97 14.29 14.47
C GLU A 396 14.53 13.82 14.69
N LEU A 397 14.10 12.76 13.99
CA LEU A 397 12.74 12.20 14.14
C LEU A 397 12.63 11.20 15.31
N ILE A 398 13.74 10.85 15.97
CA ILE A 398 13.74 9.93 17.10
C ILE A 398 13.51 10.74 18.39
N PRO A 399 12.41 10.52 19.14
CA PRO A 399 12.16 11.24 20.39
C PRO A 399 13.27 11.00 21.41
N ALA A 400 13.73 12.08 22.08
CA ALA A 400 14.77 11.99 23.10
C ALA A 400 14.30 11.25 24.37
N ASP A 401 13.03 11.41 24.75
CA ASP A 401 12.42 10.76 25.92
C ASP A 401 11.44 9.68 25.46
N VAL A 402 11.85 8.41 25.58
CA VAL A 402 11.06 7.26 25.12
C VAL A 402 10.42 6.55 26.31
N THR A 403 9.09 6.57 26.39
CA THR A 403 8.34 5.65 27.28
C THR A 403 7.70 4.56 26.44
N VAL A 404 8.30 3.36 26.44
CA VAL A 404 7.72 2.21 25.75
C VAL A 404 6.39 1.86 26.42
N SER A 405 5.32 1.79 25.62
CA SER A 405 4.01 1.39 26.13
C SER A 405 4.08 -0.04 26.66
N SER A 406 3.77 -0.20 27.95
CA SER A 406 3.67 -1.53 28.57
C SER A 406 2.44 -2.31 28.10
N THR A 407 1.45 -1.63 27.51
CA THR A 407 0.19 -2.20 27.07
C THR A 407 0.16 -2.51 25.57
N ASP A 408 0.89 -1.76 24.74
CA ASP A 408 1.07 -2.07 23.31
C ASP A 408 2.54 -1.95 22.91
N PRO A 409 3.32 -3.05 22.98
CA PRO A 409 4.74 -3.04 22.60
C PRO A 409 4.95 -2.78 21.09
N LEU A 410 3.88 -2.77 20.29
CA LEU A 410 3.90 -2.43 18.87
C LEU A 410 3.50 -0.97 18.59
N ALA A 411 3.14 -0.20 19.63
CA ALA A 411 2.84 1.22 19.47
C ALA A 411 4.10 1.95 18.99
N SER A 412 3.93 2.80 17.97
CA SER A 412 5.00 3.68 17.54
C SER A 412 5.35 4.66 18.65
N LEU A 413 6.64 4.88 18.89
CA LEU A 413 7.16 5.90 19.81
C LEU A 413 6.83 7.31 19.30
N ALA A 414 6.82 7.47 17.97
CA ALA A 414 6.37 8.65 17.27
C ALA A 414 5.77 8.27 15.91
N ASP A 415 4.77 9.02 15.47
CA ASP A 415 4.24 9.00 14.10
C ASP A 415 4.32 10.42 13.53
N TRP A 416 5.23 10.61 12.58
CA TRP A 416 5.48 11.90 11.94
C TRP A 416 4.82 11.94 10.57
N ILE A 417 4.21 13.06 10.22
CA ILE A 417 3.56 13.29 8.92
C ILE A 417 4.31 14.40 8.18
N LEU A 418 4.64 14.19 6.91
CA LEU A 418 5.28 15.25 6.12
C LEU A 418 4.24 16.30 5.70
N PHE A 419 4.47 17.55 6.07
CA PHE A 419 3.68 18.71 5.67
C PHE A 419 4.47 19.64 4.74
N ALA A 420 3.73 20.28 3.83
CA ALA A 420 4.17 21.47 3.13
C ALA A 420 3.48 22.68 3.75
N VAL A 421 4.24 23.74 4.01
CA VAL A 421 3.77 24.96 4.67
C VAL A 421 4.01 26.16 3.75
N ALA A 422 2.95 26.87 3.38
CA ALA A 422 3.02 28.07 2.55
C ALA A 422 3.49 29.28 3.37
N ALA A 423 3.90 30.34 2.68
CA ALA A 423 4.35 31.59 3.30
C ALA A 423 3.29 32.29 4.17
N ASP A 424 2.00 32.05 3.93
CA ASP A 424 0.89 32.57 4.74
C ASP A 424 0.57 31.72 5.98
N GLY A 425 1.32 30.63 6.19
CA GLY A 425 1.15 29.69 7.30
C GLY A 425 0.12 28.60 7.03
N SER A 426 -0.60 28.62 5.90
CA SER A 426 -1.44 27.50 5.49
C SER A 426 -0.57 26.26 5.23
N SER A 427 -1.08 25.08 5.58
CA SER A 427 -0.30 23.84 5.43
C SER A 427 -1.17 22.65 5.05
N HIS A 428 -0.58 21.71 4.31
CA HIS A 428 -1.22 20.45 3.95
C HIS A 428 -0.21 19.31 4.00
N ALA A 429 -0.71 18.11 4.34
CA ALA A 429 0.11 16.91 4.30
C ALA A 429 0.46 16.54 2.84
N VAL A 430 1.74 16.24 2.63
CA VAL A 430 2.30 15.84 1.33
C VAL A 430 1.72 14.48 0.94
N GLN A 431 1.17 14.41 -0.27
CA GLN A 431 0.54 13.22 -0.81
C GLN A 431 1.59 12.21 -1.27
N CYS A 432 1.40 10.93 -0.95
CA CYS A 432 2.19 9.83 -1.47
C CYS A 432 1.55 9.31 -2.76
N GLU A 433 2.23 9.46 -3.90
CA GLU A 433 1.70 8.89 -5.14
C GLU A 433 1.67 7.35 -5.10
N ALA A 434 0.89 6.74 -6.01
CA ALA A 434 0.76 5.29 -6.11
C ALA A 434 2.08 4.55 -6.46
N PHE A 435 2.95 5.14 -7.27
CA PHE A 435 4.23 4.53 -7.65
C PHE A 435 5.28 4.63 -6.54
N LEU A 436 5.33 5.74 -5.81
CA LEU A 436 6.08 5.82 -4.55
C LEU A 436 5.54 4.80 -3.54
N SER A 437 4.22 4.73 -3.34
CA SER A 437 3.58 3.75 -2.46
C SER A 437 4.01 2.31 -2.79
N SER A 438 4.22 1.99 -4.07
CA SER A 438 4.65 0.66 -4.51
C SER A 438 6.06 0.23 -4.04
N ARG A 439 6.87 1.20 -3.61
CA ARG A 439 8.26 1.03 -3.15
C ARG A 439 8.41 1.21 -1.64
N LEU A 440 7.32 1.52 -0.94
CA LEU A 440 7.26 1.65 0.52
C LEU A 440 6.68 0.39 1.15
N PRO A 441 6.94 0.06 2.44
CA PRO A 441 7.70 0.86 3.39
C PRO A 441 9.21 0.87 3.09
N LEU A 442 9.86 1.96 3.47
CA LEU A 442 11.31 2.02 3.59
C LEU A 442 11.66 1.88 5.08
N GLU A 443 12.20 0.74 5.47
CA GLU A 443 12.64 0.46 6.84
C GLU A 443 14.11 0.87 7.00
N LEU A 444 14.37 1.65 8.03
CA LEU A 444 15.66 2.27 8.34
C LEU A 444 15.98 2.01 9.80
N GLU A 445 17.23 1.61 10.08
CA GLU A 445 17.72 1.39 11.43
C GLU A 445 18.69 2.53 11.79
N GLN A 446 18.46 3.17 12.93
CA GLN A 446 19.26 4.29 13.42
C GLN A 446 19.22 4.31 14.95
N ASP A 447 20.39 4.33 15.59
CA ASP A 447 20.54 4.43 17.05
C ASP A 447 19.76 3.37 17.85
N GLY A 448 19.60 2.17 17.29
CA GLY A 448 18.85 1.06 17.91
C GLY A 448 17.33 1.14 17.73
N HIS A 449 16.84 2.15 17.03
CA HIS A 449 15.43 2.32 16.65
C HIS A 449 15.19 1.90 15.21
N ILE A 450 13.95 1.49 14.93
CA ILE A 450 13.49 1.21 13.57
C ILE A 450 12.51 2.31 13.17
N ALA A 451 12.91 3.11 12.18
CA ALA A 451 12.04 4.06 11.53
C ALA A 451 11.51 3.47 10.21
N ALA A 452 10.21 3.61 9.97
CA ALA A 452 9.58 3.08 8.78
C ALA A 452 8.78 4.16 8.06
N LEU A 453 9.31 4.67 6.94
CA LEU A 453 8.56 5.53 6.05
C LEU A 453 7.51 4.69 5.31
N ARG A 454 6.24 5.08 5.40
CA ARG A 454 5.12 4.37 4.77
C ARG A 454 4.00 5.31 4.37
N PRO A 455 3.14 4.91 3.42
CA PRO A 455 1.92 5.64 3.14
C PRO A 455 0.85 5.29 4.19
N HIS A 456 0.19 6.31 4.73
CA HIS A 456 -1.03 6.16 5.55
C HIS A 456 -2.07 7.13 5.02
N ALA A 457 -3.29 6.66 4.75
CA ALA A 457 -4.39 7.49 4.20
C ALA A 457 -4.01 8.37 2.97
N GLY A 458 -2.99 7.98 2.19
CA GLY A 458 -2.53 8.75 1.03
C GLY A 458 -1.44 9.79 1.33
N THR A 459 -1.00 9.94 2.58
CA THR A 459 0.09 10.83 3.00
C THR A 459 1.33 10.05 3.43
N LEU A 460 2.49 10.71 3.52
CA LEU A 460 3.74 10.11 3.96
C LEU A 460 3.90 10.19 5.48
N HIS A 461 4.14 9.03 6.10
CA HIS A 461 4.33 8.88 7.54
C HIS A 461 5.66 8.22 7.87
N VAL A 462 6.36 8.70 8.89
CA VAL A 462 7.49 8.02 9.51
C VAL A 462 7.06 7.54 10.89
N GLU A 463 6.88 6.23 11.02
CA GLU A 463 6.67 5.58 12.31
C GLU A 463 8.03 5.19 12.90
N VAL A 464 8.32 5.66 14.12
CA VAL A 464 9.53 5.30 14.87
C VAL A 464 9.17 4.28 15.96
N ARG A 465 10.00 3.25 16.11
CA ARG A 465 9.83 2.17 17.09
C ARG A 465 11.12 1.88 17.84
#